data_AF-S7XTE6-F1
#
_entry.id   AF-S7XTE6-F1
#
_cell.length_a   1.000
_cell.length_b   1.000
_cell.length_c   1.000
_cell.angle_alpha   90.00
_cell.angle_beta   90.00
_cell.angle_gamma   90.00
#
_symmetry.space_group_name_H-M   'P 1'
#
loop_
_entity.id
_entity.type
_entity.pdbx_description
1 polymer ?
#
loop_
_entity_poly.entity_id
_entity_poly.type
_entity_poly.pdbx_seq_one_letter_code
_entity_poly.pdbx_strand_id
1 'polypeptide(L)'
;MDSDSNWNEILHDENEIFVEENVKIEKTSIEEEKIKILNKILNILFLLNKNNIKFNTASTSSEKVVNEVELFLKNNIKEKELYILHIEIFHILNNLKIPCRIYFDLNLNTIIEYITYKHCISKNNLSGNIFSVDGKFQVKEQTVAMCNKNYKNLKIFRSVIQNIECSQFKEKMNNKYNYSIKNLESFKNVKIEDKLKISEEKYYKGFYEFEMLDNQRLSKIPKSIKKMKDNPIIVCESLLKPYEMIFPRRDPIGTFKGSLVFYRQNVKVLKSERQLERMGKVPDGKPSAIVKNIKLYAEWNSKDIEVTELSKDKNTMKFLHKNHIPKNCFYSKNRLSVNVCKKLELQYRETFIGYNYTGPIIEGVFIEKKYLIPFYIAFENLKFFINKITLIKNSKRKYKLWNKLIKRTEKYLEIKKNI
;
A
#
# COMPACT_ATOMS: atom_id res chain seq x y z
N MET A 1 25.29 -54.42 31.68
CA MET A 1 24.81 -55.67 31.05
C MET A 1 23.35 -55.83 31.42
N ASP A 2 22.55 -54.78 31.26
CA ASP A 2 21.99 -54.21 30.02
C ASP A 2 20.55 -54.74 29.94
N SER A 3 19.57 -53.91 30.34
CA SER A 3 18.84 -52.99 29.44
C SER A 3 18.14 -53.80 28.34
N ASP A 4 16.81 -53.84 28.26
CA ASP A 4 16.02 -52.67 27.95
C ASP A 4 14.58 -52.76 28.43
N SER A 5 14.20 -51.67 29.07
CA SER A 5 12.84 -51.24 29.38
C SER A 5 12.08 -50.92 28.08
N ASN A 6 11.00 -51.67 27.84
CA ASN A 6 10.05 -51.40 26.77
C ASN A 6 9.12 -50.23 27.16
N TRP A 7 9.45 -49.02 26.68
CA TRP A 7 8.74 -47.76 26.90
C TRP A 7 8.04 -47.25 25.62
N ASN A 8 7.56 -48.15 24.76
CA ASN A 8 6.94 -47.77 23.48
C ASN A 8 5.39 -47.84 23.48
N GLU A 9 4.74 -47.24 24.48
CA GLU A 9 3.30 -46.94 24.43
C GLU A 9 2.99 -45.51 24.89
N ILE A 10 3.65 -44.51 24.31
CA ILE A 10 3.10 -43.15 24.22
C ILE A 10 3.56 -42.56 22.89
N LEU A 11 2.59 -42.01 22.13
CA LEU A 11 2.67 -41.20 20.90
C LEU A 11 2.03 -41.89 19.66
N HIS A 12 0.74 -42.18 19.75
CA HIS A 12 -0.14 -42.00 18.58
C HIS A 12 -0.74 -40.60 18.65
N ASP A 13 0.05 -39.63 18.20
CA ASP A 13 -0.40 -38.24 17.96
C ASP A 13 0.44 -37.62 16.82
N GLU A 14 0.71 -38.39 15.76
CA GLU A 14 1.36 -37.91 14.54
C GLU A 14 0.85 -38.71 13.35
N ASN A 15 -0.35 -38.38 12.84
CA ASN A 15 -0.79 -38.70 11.48
C ASN A 15 -2.05 -37.91 11.09
N GLU A 16 -1.96 -36.58 11.16
CA GLU A 16 -2.67 -35.69 10.23
C GLU A 16 -1.70 -34.60 9.79
N ILE A 17 -0.63 -35.02 9.13
CA ILE A 17 0.12 -34.15 8.20
C ILE A 17 -0.81 -33.96 7.00
N PHE A 18 -1.78 -33.04 7.14
CA PHE A 18 -2.43 -32.46 5.99
C PHE A 18 -1.34 -31.75 5.20
N VAL A 19 -1.08 -32.31 4.02
CA VAL A 19 -0.30 -31.71 2.95
C VAL A 19 -0.96 -30.39 2.56
N GLU A 20 -0.63 -29.31 3.28
CA GLU A 20 -0.73 -27.93 2.82
C GLU A 20 0.57 -27.52 2.14
N GLU A 21 0.98 -28.27 1.13
CA GLU A 21 2.01 -27.81 0.21
C GLU A 21 1.39 -27.75 -1.18
N ASN A 22 1.01 -26.52 -1.57
CA ASN A 22 1.23 -25.96 -2.90
C ASN A 22 0.39 -24.68 -3.15
N VAL A 23 0.42 -23.69 -2.25
CA VAL A 23 0.03 -22.29 -2.60
C VAL A 23 0.89 -21.21 -1.90
N LYS A 24 1.78 -21.57 -0.95
CA LYS A 24 2.62 -20.57 -0.24
C LYS A 24 3.81 -20.02 -1.04
N ILE A 25 4.20 -20.65 -2.15
CA ILE A 25 5.45 -20.35 -2.87
C ILE A 25 5.40 -19.02 -3.66
N GLU A 26 4.22 -18.57 -4.14
CA GLU A 26 4.13 -17.31 -4.88
C GLU A 26 4.07 -16.07 -3.98
N LYS A 27 3.45 -16.15 -2.79
CA LYS A 27 3.30 -14.99 -1.90
C LYS A 27 4.62 -14.58 -1.24
N THR A 28 5.41 -15.55 -0.78
CA THR A 28 6.73 -15.30 -0.21
C THR A 28 7.65 -14.64 -1.24
N SER A 29 7.63 -15.12 -2.49
CA SER A 29 8.41 -14.52 -3.58
C SER A 29 8.04 -13.06 -3.88
N ILE A 30 6.75 -12.70 -3.85
CA ILE A 30 6.30 -11.32 -4.09
C ILE A 30 6.70 -10.40 -2.92
N GLU A 31 6.58 -10.87 -1.68
CA GLU A 31 6.96 -10.10 -0.49
C GLU A 31 8.47 -9.87 -0.42
N GLU A 32 9.28 -10.89 -0.71
CA GLU A 32 10.73 -10.78 -0.86
C GLU A 32 11.13 -9.77 -1.94
N GLU A 33 10.44 -9.79 -3.10
CA GLU A 33 10.69 -8.84 -4.16
C GLU A 33 10.33 -7.39 -3.76
N LYS A 34 9.23 -7.19 -3.02
CA LYS A 34 8.89 -5.89 -2.43
C LYS A 34 9.98 -5.40 -1.50
N ILE A 35 10.46 -6.25 -0.59
CA ILE A 35 11.51 -5.92 0.37
C ILE A 35 12.81 -5.56 -0.35
N LYS A 36 13.18 -6.33 -1.38
CA LYS A 36 14.38 -6.06 -2.20
C LYS A 36 14.30 -4.71 -2.91
N ILE A 37 13.17 -4.40 -3.53
CA ILE A 37 12.92 -3.10 -4.18
C ILE A 37 12.97 -1.98 -3.15
N LEU A 38 12.29 -2.15 -2.02
CA LEU A 38 12.25 -1.16 -0.94
C LEU A 38 13.66 -0.86 -0.40
N ASN A 39 14.45 -1.88 -0.10
CA ASN A 39 15.83 -1.70 0.38
C ASN A 39 16.71 -0.96 -0.63
N LYS A 40 16.57 -1.24 -1.93
CA LYS A 40 17.27 -0.48 -2.98
C LYS A 40 16.89 1.00 -2.97
N ILE A 41 15.60 1.30 -2.91
CA ILE A 41 15.10 2.68 -2.88
C ILE A 41 15.58 3.38 -1.60
N LEU A 42 15.50 2.72 -0.44
CA LEU A 42 15.96 3.27 0.84
C LEU A 42 17.47 3.55 0.84
N ASN A 43 18.28 2.68 0.25
CA ASN A 43 19.72 2.90 0.12
C ASN A 43 20.02 4.13 -0.76
N ILE A 44 19.32 4.29 -1.88
CA ILE A 44 19.43 5.47 -2.75
C ILE A 44 19.06 6.75 -1.98
N LEU A 45 17.94 6.72 -1.25
CA LEU A 45 17.48 7.85 -0.45
C LEU A 45 18.43 8.16 0.71
N PHE A 46 19.08 7.15 1.28
CA PHE A 46 20.13 7.33 2.28
C PHE A 46 21.38 7.99 1.69
N LEU A 47 21.79 7.60 0.48
CA LEU A 47 22.93 8.22 -0.23
C LEU A 47 22.65 9.69 -0.56
N LEU A 48 21.43 10.01 -1.00
CA LEU A 48 20.91 11.37 -1.16
C LEU A 48 20.89 12.19 0.15
N ASN A 49 21.18 11.60 1.31
CA ASN A 49 21.22 12.31 2.60
C ASN A 49 22.66 12.43 3.15
N LYS A 50 23.62 11.67 2.62
CA LYS A 50 24.97 11.55 3.21
C LYS A 50 25.96 12.59 2.67
N ASN A 51 25.71 13.19 1.51
CA ASN A 51 26.69 14.02 0.82
C ASN A 51 26.49 15.52 1.14
N ASN A 52 27.43 16.07 1.92
CA ASN A 52 27.61 17.50 2.10
C ASN A 52 28.72 17.98 1.17
N ILE A 53 28.38 18.76 0.14
CA ILE A 53 29.38 19.38 -0.75
C ILE A 53 29.18 20.88 -0.76
N LYS A 54 30.28 21.60 -0.56
CA LYS A 54 30.35 23.08 -0.61
C LYS A 54 30.85 23.51 -1.98
N PHE A 55 30.23 24.56 -2.53
CA PHE A 55 30.69 25.22 -3.75
C PHE A 55 30.90 26.70 -3.49
N ASN A 56 32.03 27.21 -3.99
CA ASN A 56 32.25 28.63 -4.19
C ASN A 56 31.99 28.91 -5.67
N THR A 57 30.80 29.42 -6.02
CA THR A 57 30.50 29.78 -7.41
C THR A 57 30.07 31.23 -7.49
N ALA A 58 30.82 32.00 -8.28
CA ALA A 58 30.46 33.35 -8.69
C ALA A 58 29.78 33.31 -10.07
N SER A 59 28.59 33.92 -10.12
CA SER A 59 27.93 34.56 -11.27
C SER A 59 28.09 33.96 -12.67
N THR A 60 27.08 33.20 -13.13
CA THR A 60 26.61 33.19 -14.52
C THR A 60 25.14 32.72 -14.58
N SER A 61 24.50 32.82 -15.74
CA SER A 61 23.14 32.31 -16.02
C SER A 61 22.97 30.84 -15.60
N SER A 62 21.78 30.47 -15.15
CA SER A 62 21.48 29.15 -14.58
C SER A 62 21.89 27.94 -15.45
N GLU A 63 21.83 28.05 -16.78
CA GLU A 63 22.33 27.01 -17.70
C GLU A 63 23.86 26.91 -17.76
N LYS A 64 24.56 28.06 -17.75
CA LYS A 64 26.03 28.10 -17.65
C LYS A 64 26.51 27.53 -16.33
N VAL A 65 25.83 27.85 -15.23
CA VAL A 65 26.11 27.29 -13.90
C VAL A 65 25.97 25.77 -13.91
N VAL A 66 24.91 25.22 -14.51
CA VAL A 66 24.74 23.76 -14.57
C VAL A 66 25.86 23.12 -15.41
N ASN A 67 26.16 23.68 -16.59
CA ASN A 67 27.23 23.16 -17.45
C ASN A 67 28.61 23.24 -16.79
N GLU A 68 28.91 24.33 -16.08
CA GLU A 68 30.15 24.50 -15.30
C GLU A 68 30.24 23.51 -14.14
N VAL A 69 29.13 23.29 -13.41
CA VAL A 69 29.05 22.28 -12.34
C VAL A 69 29.27 20.87 -12.89
N GLU A 70 28.62 20.53 -14.00
CA GLU A 70 28.83 19.24 -14.66
C GLU A 70 30.28 19.05 -15.11
N LEU A 71 30.87 20.04 -15.76
CA LEU A 71 32.24 19.99 -16.27
C LEU A 71 33.24 19.88 -15.11
N PHE A 72 33.07 20.70 -14.07
CA PHE A 72 33.90 20.68 -12.87
C PHE A 72 33.87 19.30 -12.22
N LEU A 73 32.68 18.72 -12.03
CA LEU A 73 32.57 17.42 -11.38
C LEU A 73 33.10 16.28 -12.26
N LYS A 74 32.84 16.29 -13.58
CA LYS A 74 33.42 15.32 -14.53
C LYS A 74 34.94 15.33 -14.52
N ASN A 75 35.56 16.51 -14.37
CA ASN A 75 37.02 16.66 -14.38
C ASN A 75 37.69 16.31 -13.04
N ASN A 76 37.00 16.50 -11.92
CA ASN A 76 37.57 16.31 -10.57
C ASN A 76 37.27 14.94 -9.96
N ILE A 77 36.35 14.18 -10.54
CA ILE A 77 35.96 12.86 -10.04
C ILE A 77 36.58 11.80 -10.93
N LYS A 78 37.78 11.35 -10.56
CA LYS A 78 38.56 10.40 -11.37
C LYS A 78 38.00 8.97 -11.35
N GLU A 79 37.19 8.60 -10.35
CA GLU A 79 36.63 7.24 -10.18
C GLU A 79 35.34 7.25 -9.34
N LYS A 80 34.22 7.80 -9.83
CA LYS A 80 32.92 7.52 -9.18
C LYS A 80 31.90 6.98 -10.17
N GLU A 81 31.07 6.09 -9.65
CA GLU A 81 29.88 5.61 -10.32
C GLU A 81 28.99 6.80 -10.72
N LEU A 82 28.49 6.79 -11.96
CA LEU A 82 27.74 7.88 -12.59
C LEU A 82 26.58 8.43 -11.72
N TYR A 83 25.98 7.58 -10.88
CA TYR A 83 24.90 8.00 -10.00
C TYR A 83 25.34 8.86 -8.83
N ILE A 84 26.57 8.70 -8.34
CA ILE A 84 27.09 9.56 -7.28
C ILE A 84 27.24 10.98 -7.83
N LEU A 85 27.84 11.10 -9.02
CA LEU A 85 27.92 12.38 -9.75
C LEU A 85 26.54 13.03 -9.87
N HIS A 86 25.52 12.26 -10.26
CA HIS A 86 24.19 12.83 -10.40
C HIS A 86 23.54 13.24 -9.06
N ILE A 87 23.77 12.48 -7.99
CA ILE A 87 23.34 12.86 -6.65
C ILE A 87 23.99 14.18 -6.23
N GLU A 88 25.29 14.34 -6.50
CA GLU A 88 26.03 15.55 -6.18
C GLU A 88 25.50 16.77 -6.95
N ILE A 89 25.28 16.64 -8.26
CA ILE A 89 24.65 17.70 -9.07
C ILE A 89 23.26 18.06 -8.51
N PHE A 90 22.44 17.06 -8.19
CA PHE A 90 21.10 17.29 -7.63
C PHE A 90 21.14 18.10 -6.32
N HIS A 91 22.10 17.81 -5.43
CA HIS A 91 22.30 18.60 -4.21
C HIS A 91 22.67 20.05 -4.50
N ILE A 92 23.58 20.27 -5.44
CA ILE A 92 24.04 21.62 -5.81
C ILE A 92 22.87 22.44 -6.36
N LEU A 93 22.11 21.86 -7.29
CA LEU A 93 20.96 22.54 -7.89
C LEU A 93 19.89 22.90 -6.86
N ASN A 94 19.58 22.00 -5.92
CA ASN A 94 18.65 22.29 -4.83
C ASN A 94 19.16 23.41 -3.90
N ASN A 95 20.47 23.40 -3.56
CA ASN A 95 21.07 24.46 -2.75
C ASN A 95 21.04 25.82 -3.46
N LEU A 96 21.16 25.83 -4.78
CA LEU A 96 21.02 27.01 -5.63
C LEU A 96 19.56 27.40 -5.90
N LYS A 97 18.58 26.72 -5.28
CA LYS A 97 17.14 26.90 -5.53
C LYS A 97 16.74 26.77 -7.00
N ILE A 98 17.45 25.90 -7.75
CA ILE A 98 17.10 25.52 -9.11
C ILE A 98 16.20 24.28 -9.03
N PRO A 99 14.92 24.36 -9.49
CA PRO A 99 14.02 23.22 -9.45
C PRO A 99 14.60 22.05 -10.25
N CYS A 100 14.91 20.96 -9.56
CA CYS A 100 15.48 19.77 -10.17
C CYS A 100 14.88 18.49 -9.59
N ARG A 101 15.06 17.42 -10.35
CA ARG A 101 14.58 16.09 -10.05
C ARG A 101 15.58 15.09 -10.59
N ILE A 102 15.89 14.09 -9.79
CA ILE A 102 16.73 12.97 -10.20
C ILE A 102 15.87 11.73 -10.41
N TYR A 103 16.09 11.04 -11.51
CA TYR A 103 15.48 9.77 -11.86
C TYR A 103 16.44 8.64 -11.54
N PHE A 104 15.90 7.52 -11.06
CA PHE A 104 16.62 6.29 -10.78
C PHE A 104 15.90 5.14 -11.46
N ASP A 105 16.67 4.22 -12.07
CA ASP A 105 16.19 2.87 -12.31
C ASP A 105 16.65 1.90 -11.21
N LEU A 106 16.06 0.71 -11.16
CA LEU A 106 16.42 -0.33 -10.19
C LEU A 106 17.85 -0.90 -10.36
N ASN A 107 18.53 -0.56 -11.45
CA ASN A 107 19.92 -0.91 -11.73
C ASN A 107 20.89 0.23 -11.37
N LEU A 108 20.41 1.25 -10.65
CA LEU A 108 21.18 2.42 -10.20
C LEU A 108 21.64 3.33 -11.35
N ASN A 109 21.07 3.19 -12.56
CA ASN A 109 21.23 4.22 -13.57
C ASN A 109 20.43 5.45 -13.17
N THR A 110 20.98 6.61 -13.45
CA THR A 110 20.42 7.89 -13.03
C THR A 110 20.43 8.91 -14.15
N ILE A 111 19.45 9.81 -14.08
CA ILE A 111 19.32 10.98 -14.96
C ILE A 111 18.86 12.12 -14.09
N ILE A 112 19.39 13.33 -14.32
CA ILE A 112 18.84 14.53 -13.70
C ILE A 112 18.05 15.29 -14.74
N GLU A 113 16.90 15.81 -14.32
CA GLU A 113 16.15 16.80 -15.04
C GLU A 113 16.04 18.05 -14.17
N TYR A 114 16.28 19.21 -14.74
CA TYR A 114 16.16 20.49 -14.05
C TYR A 114 15.46 21.50 -14.95
N ILE A 115 14.81 22.47 -14.32
CA ILE A 115 13.97 23.45 -15.01
C ILE A 115 14.78 24.73 -15.19
N THR A 116 15.61 24.75 -16.22
CA THR A 116 16.17 25.97 -16.79
C THR A 116 16.12 25.82 -18.30
N TYR A 117 15.10 26.43 -18.94
CA TYR A 117 14.92 26.44 -20.39
C TYR A 117 15.05 25.06 -21.09
N LYS A 118 13.98 24.24 -20.99
CA LYS A 118 13.61 23.14 -21.90
C LYS A 118 14.55 21.96 -22.18
N HIS A 119 15.84 21.95 -21.85
CA HIS A 119 16.68 20.80 -22.16
C HIS A 119 17.81 20.56 -21.16
N CYS A 120 17.72 19.44 -20.44
CA CYS A 120 18.79 18.44 -20.41
C CYS A 120 18.18 17.12 -19.93
N ILE A 121 17.84 16.25 -20.88
CA ILE A 121 17.75 14.82 -20.62
C ILE A 121 19.08 14.29 -21.08
N SER A 122 19.98 13.90 -20.17
CA SER A 122 21.07 13.03 -20.59
C SER A 122 20.39 11.79 -21.19
N LYS A 123 20.63 11.54 -22.49
CA LYS A 123 19.98 10.48 -23.28
C LYS A 123 20.44 9.09 -22.80
N ASN A 124 20.21 8.78 -21.54
CA ASN A 124 20.40 7.44 -21.02
C ASN A 124 19.08 6.69 -21.16
N ASN A 125 19.13 5.56 -21.85
CA ASN A 125 17.98 4.68 -21.97
C ASN A 125 17.78 3.95 -20.63
N LEU A 126 17.04 4.58 -19.71
CA LEU A 126 16.56 3.87 -18.52
C LEU A 126 15.70 2.69 -18.98
N SER A 127 16.05 1.50 -18.51
CA SER A 127 15.58 0.24 -19.11
C SER A 127 14.69 -0.61 -18.18
N GLY A 128 14.37 -0.09 -16.98
CA GLY A 128 13.61 -0.81 -15.96
C GLY A 128 12.49 0.01 -15.32
N ASN A 129 12.15 -0.32 -14.08
CA ASN A 129 11.23 0.46 -13.25
C ASN A 129 11.92 1.74 -12.79
N ILE A 130 11.30 2.88 -13.06
CA ILE A 130 11.88 4.20 -12.86
C ILE A 130 11.07 4.95 -11.82
N PHE A 131 11.76 5.54 -10.86
CA PHE A 131 11.19 6.53 -9.97
C PHE A 131 11.99 7.81 -10.01
N SER A 132 11.39 8.90 -9.57
CA SER A 132 12.06 10.18 -9.44
C SER A 132 11.99 10.73 -8.02
N VAL A 133 13.01 11.47 -7.62
CA VAL A 133 13.06 12.24 -6.37
C VAL A 133 13.25 13.70 -6.73
N ASP A 134 12.35 14.57 -6.26
CA ASP A 134 12.46 16.02 -6.47
C ASP A 134 13.14 16.73 -5.28
N GLY A 135 13.41 18.03 -5.41
CA GLY A 135 14.01 18.85 -4.34
C GLY A 135 13.19 18.98 -3.05
N LYS A 136 11.96 18.44 -3.00
CA LYS A 136 11.16 18.26 -1.77
C LYS A 136 11.26 16.84 -1.21
N PHE A 137 12.14 16.02 -1.77
CA PHE A 137 12.29 14.59 -1.50
C PHE A 137 11.00 13.79 -1.74
N GLN A 138 10.11 14.26 -2.60
CA GLN A 138 8.93 13.49 -3.01
C GLN A 138 9.34 12.42 -4.01
N VAL A 139 8.93 11.18 -3.73
CA VAL A 139 9.26 10.02 -4.55
C VAL A 139 8.07 9.71 -5.45
N LYS A 140 8.24 9.82 -6.78
CA LYS A 140 7.18 9.55 -7.77
C LYS A 140 7.53 8.40 -8.70
N GLU A 141 6.54 7.59 -9.07
CA GLU A 141 6.69 6.51 -10.06
C GLU A 141 6.67 7.08 -11.48
N GLN A 142 7.70 6.81 -12.28
CA GLN A 142 7.92 7.44 -13.60
C GLN A 142 8.11 6.43 -14.75
N THR A 143 7.96 5.13 -14.47
CA THR A 143 8.26 4.05 -15.41
C THR A 143 7.44 4.16 -16.70
N VAL A 144 6.14 4.46 -16.60
CA VAL A 144 5.29 4.54 -17.80
C VAL A 144 5.65 5.73 -18.69
N ALA A 145 6.01 6.86 -18.07
CA ALA A 145 6.39 8.08 -18.79
C ALA A 145 7.78 7.96 -19.43
N MET A 146 8.74 7.34 -18.73
CA MET A 146 10.16 7.39 -19.10
C MET A 146 10.70 6.09 -19.71
N CYS A 147 10.19 4.91 -19.31
CA CYS A 147 10.78 3.65 -19.74
C CYS A 147 10.19 3.17 -21.06
N ASN A 148 11.05 2.86 -22.04
CA ASN A 148 10.67 2.23 -23.31
C ASN A 148 10.78 0.70 -23.30
N LYS A 149 11.33 0.11 -22.23
CA LYS A 149 11.65 -1.32 -22.11
C LYS A 149 10.89 -1.97 -20.93
N ASN A 150 11.29 -3.17 -20.54
CA ASN A 150 10.49 -4.19 -19.84
C ASN A 150 9.89 -3.75 -18.48
N TYR A 151 8.56 -3.80 -18.36
CA TYR A 151 7.78 -3.49 -17.14
C TYR A 151 7.63 -4.66 -16.16
N LYS A 152 8.68 -5.48 -15.98
CA LYS A 152 8.59 -6.60 -15.03
C LYS A 152 8.35 -6.00 -13.64
N ASN A 153 7.28 -6.45 -12.97
CA ASN A 153 6.93 -6.05 -11.61
C ASN A 153 6.43 -4.61 -11.43
N LEU A 154 5.98 -3.91 -12.49
CA LEU A 154 5.49 -2.53 -12.38
C LEU A 154 4.38 -2.36 -11.31
N LYS A 155 3.46 -3.33 -11.19
CA LYS A 155 2.42 -3.31 -10.15
C LYS A 155 3.01 -3.38 -8.75
N ILE A 156 3.97 -4.28 -8.53
CA ILE A 156 4.68 -4.44 -7.25
C ILE A 156 5.43 -3.14 -6.95
N PHE A 157 6.18 -2.62 -7.92
CA PHE A 157 6.92 -1.38 -7.81
C PHE A 157 6.04 -0.18 -7.45
N ARG A 158 4.92 0.03 -8.15
CA ARG A 158 3.91 1.05 -7.81
C ARG A 158 3.43 0.93 -6.37
N SER A 159 3.12 -0.29 -5.92
CA SER A 159 2.68 -0.51 -4.54
C SER A 159 3.76 -0.14 -3.51
N VAL A 160 5.04 -0.39 -3.82
CA VAL A 160 6.16 -0.01 -2.95
C VAL A 160 6.31 1.51 -2.90
N ILE A 161 6.28 2.19 -4.04
CA ILE A 161 6.41 3.66 -4.12
C ILE A 161 5.27 4.36 -3.35
N GLN A 162 4.02 3.92 -3.53
CA GLN A 162 2.87 4.44 -2.79
C GLN A 162 3.02 4.28 -1.27
N ASN A 163 3.64 3.19 -0.81
CA ASN A 163 3.89 2.97 0.61
C ASN A 163 5.03 3.85 1.16
N ILE A 164 5.98 4.28 0.33
CA ILE A 164 7.06 5.19 0.75
C ILE A 164 6.53 6.61 0.96
N GLU A 165 5.55 7.04 0.17
CA GLU A 165 4.89 8.35 0.34
C GLU A 165 4.12 8.46 1.67
N CYS A 166 3.74 7.34 2.30
CA CYS A 166 3.02 7.31 3.57
C CYS A 166 3.93 7.66 4.77
N SER A 167 3.90 8.94 5.18
CA SER A 167 4.18 9.55 6.51
C SER A 167 5.42 9.13 7.32
N GLN A 168 5.68 7.83 7.52
CA GLN A 168 6.78 7.30 8.31
C GLN A 168 8.15 7.67 7.73
N PHE A 169 8.26 7.75 6.40
CA PHE A 169 9.47 8.20 5.73
C PHE A 169 9.71 9.70 5.93
N LYS A 170 8.68 10.52 5.79
CA LYS A 170 8.74 11.97 5.97
C LYS A 170 9.16 12.35 7.40
N GLU A 171 8.66 11.62 8.40
CA GLU A 171 8.98 11.86 9.81
C GLU A 171 10.42 11.42 10.17
N LYS A 172 10.83 10.21 9.76
CA LYS A 172 12.22 9.73 9.97
C LYS A 172 13.25 10.59 9.22
N MET A 173 12.89 11.07 8.03
CA MET A 173 13.76 11.96 7.26
C MET A 173 13.78 13.38 7.82
N ASN A 174 12.64 13.96 8.23
CA ASN A 174 12.61 15.29 8.85
C ASN A 174 13.47 15.36 10.12
N ASN A 175 13.46 14.32 10.95
CA ASN A 175 14.28 14.30 12.17
C ASN A 175 15.79 14.29 11.87
N LYS A 176 16.20 13.60 10.80
CA LYS A 176 17.61 13.56 10.36
C LYS A 176 18.01 14.79 9.55
N TYR A 177 17.09 15.34 8.77
CA TYR A 177 17.24 16.56 7.97
C TYR A 177 17.35 17.80 8.85
N ASN A 178 16.55 17.91 9.92
CA ASN A 178 16.65 18.99 10.90
C ASN A 178 17.98 18.98 11.67
N TYR A 179 18.56 17.78 11.87
CA TYR A 179 19.90 17.64 12.45
C TYR A 179 20.99 18.14 11.48
N SER A 180 20.89 17.79 10.20
CA SER A 180 21.79 18.30 9.15
C SER A 180 21.65 19.81 8.91
N ILE A 181 20.42 20.37 8.98
CA ILE A 181 20.16 21.80 8.85
C ILE A 181 20.76 22.61 10.00
N LYS A 182 20.67 22.15 11.26
CA LYS A 182 21.35 22.82 12.38
C LYS A 182 22.86 22.93 12.17
N ASN A 183 23.46 21.92 11.54
CA ASN A 183 24.87 21.98 11.13
C ASN A 183 25.08 22.90 9.91
N LEU A 184 24.07 23.10 9.06
CA LEU A 184 24.10 24.03 7.91
C LEU A 184 23.95 25.51 8.30
N GLU A 185 23.34 25.84 9.44
CA GLU A 185 23.25 27.24 9.92
C GLU A 185 24.63 27.84 10.23
N SER A 186 25.62 26.99 10.57
CA SER A 186 27.03 27.41 10.69
C SER A 186 27.69 27.79 9.34
N PHE A 187 27.05 27.47 8.20
CA PHE A 187 27.54 27.74 6.85
C PHE A 187 26.84 28.92 6.14
N LYS A 188 25.84 29.56 6.77
CA LYS A 188 25.16 30.77 6.23
C LYS A 188 26.07 32.00 6.09
N ASN A 189 27.32 31.94 6.55
CA ASN A 189 28.29 33.04 6.46
C ASN A 189 29.01 33.16 5.10
N VAL A 190 28.61 32.40 4.07
CA VAL A 190 29.16 32.55 2.72
C VAL A 190 28.28 33.53 1.93
N LYS A 191 28.89 34.62 1.43
CA LYS A 191 28.30 35.76 0.68
C LYS A 191 27.69 35.37 -0.68
N ILE A 192 26.87 34.33 -0.75
CA ILE A 192 26.22 33.83 -1.98
C ILE A 192 24.81 34.45 -2.15
N GLU A 193 24.25 35.03 -1.10
CA GLU A 193 22.82 35.35 -1.05
C GLU A 193 22.35 36.46 -2.01
N ASP A 194 23.21 37.31 -2.55
CA ASP A 194 22.71 38.55 -3.16
C ASP A 194 22.50 38.53 -4.68
N LYS A 195 22.88 37.46 -5.41
CA LYS A 195 22.79 37.47 -6.89
C LYS A 195 22.00 36.33 -7.55
N LEU A 196 21.54 35.32 -6.79
CA LEU A 196 20.68 34.22 -7.28
C LEU A 196 19.46 33.98 -6.37
N LYS A 197 18.91 35.04 -5.75
CA LYS A 197 17.65 34.98 -4.98
C LYS A 197 16.47 34.67 -5.92
N ILE A 198 16.33 33.41 -6.32
CA ILE A 198 15.07 32.87 -6.83
C ILE A 198 14.10 32.91 -5.64
N SER A 199 12.99 33.61 -5.78
CA SER A 199 11.96 33.63 -4.75
C SER A 199 11.50 32.19 -4.47
N GLU A 200 11.21 31.87 -3.21
CA GLU A 200 10.73 30.52 -2.85
C GLU A 200 9.49 30.13 -3.67
N GLU A 201 8.63 31.10 -3.97
CA GLU A 201 7.49 30.92 -4.87
C GLU A 201 7.91 30.44 -6.27
N LYS A 202 8.93 31.05 -6.89
CA LYS A 202 9.43 30.62 -8.20
C LYS A 202 10.08 29.23 -8.14
N TYR A 203 10.81 28.93 -7.08
CA TYR A 203 11.37 27.58 -6.86
C TYR A 203 10.25 26.54 -6.75
N TYR A 204 9.21 26.82 -5.96
CA TYR A 204 8.08 25.93 -5.81
C TYR A 204 7.21 25.80 -7.07
N LYS A 205 7.07 26.88 -7.83
CA LYS A 205 6.40 26.89 -9.15
C LYS A 205 7.06 25.91 -10.12
N GLY A 206 8.39 25.80 -10.12
CA GLY A 206 9.09 24.81 -10.93
C GLY A 206 8.65 23.36 -10.65
N PHE A 207 8.37 23.00 -9.40
CA PHE A 207 7.88 21.63 -9.13
C PHE A 207 6.51 21.33 -9.73
N TYR A 208 5.63 22.34 -9.85
CA TYR A 208 4.36 22.20 -10.59
C TYR A 208 4.59 22.02 -12.09
N GLU A 209 5.61 22.68 -12.65
CA GLU A 209 5.97 22.50 -14.06
C GLU A 209 6.42 21.05 -14.35
N PHE A 210 7.10 20.38 -13.42
CA PHE A 210 7.37 18.94 -13.54
C PHE A 210 6.10 18.09 -13.60
N GLU A 211 5.09 18.40 -12.78
CA GLU A 211 3.81 17.67 -12.82
C GLU A 211 3.08 17.89 -14.15
N MET A 212 3.13 19.11 -14.68
CA MET A 212 2.58 19.40 -16.01
C MET A 212 3.31 18.60 -17.09
N LEU A 213 4.65 18.53 -17.04
CA LEU A 213 5.45 17.73 -17.98
C LEU A 213 5.13 16.23 -17.88
N ASP A 214 4.98 15.70 -16.67
CA ASP A 214 4.63 14.29 -16.44
C ASP A 214 3.25 13.97 -17.02
N ASN A 215 2.28 14.84 -16.78
CA ASN A 215 0.93 14.72 -17.34
C ASN A 215 0.95 14.79 -18.88
N GLN A 216 1.75 15.69 -19.46
CA GLN A 216 1.96 15.76 -20.92
C GLN A 216 2.63 14.51 -21.48
N ARG A 217 3.54 13.87 -20.73
CA ARG A 217 4.18 12.61 -21.14
C ARG A 217 3.20 11.44 -21.09
N LEU A 218 2.38 11.37 -20.04
CA LEU A 218 1.41 10.30 -19.82
C LEU A 218 0.17 10.42 -20.72
N SER A 219 -0.20 11.62 -21.15
CA SER A 219 -1.31 11.87 -22.06
C SER A 219 -1.01 11.46 -23.51
N LYS A 220 0.26 11.34 -23.88
CA LYS A 220 0.66 10.83 -25.20
C LYS A 220 0.25 9.37 -25.35
N ILE A 221 -0.44 9.08 -26.45
CA ILE A 221 -0.85 7.72 -26.82
C ILE A 221 0.39 6.82 -26.96
N PRO A 222 0.53 5.77 -26.13
CA PRO A 222 1.67 4.87 -26.21
C PRO A 222 1.72 4.11 -27.53
N LYS A 223 2.93 3.75 -27.99
CA LYS A 223 3.13 2.94 -29.20
C LYS A 223 2.97 1.43 -28.98
N SER A 224 3.00 0.95 -27.73
CA SER A 224 2.94 -0.48 -27.41
C SER A 224 1.69 -0.84 -26.60
N ILE A 225 1.16 -2.05 -26.83
CA ILE A 225 -0.02 -2.57 -26.13
C ILE A 225 0.24 -2.66 -24.62
N LYS A 226 1.45 -3.09 -24.22
CA LYS A 226 1.84 -3.22 -22.81
C LYS A 226 1.78 -1.88 -22.09
N LYS A 227 2.38 -0.82 -22.65
CA LYS A 227 2.28 0.54 -22.11
C LYS A 227 0.83 1.04 -22.06
N MET A 228 0.03 0.74 -23.08
CA MET A 228 -1.37 1.14 -23.12
C MET A 228 -2.19 0.48 -22.00
N LYS A 229 -1.99 -0.83 -21.72
CA LYS A 229 -2.67 -1.54 -20.62
C LYS A 229 -2.35 -0.93 -19.25
N ASP A 230 -1.09 -0.54 -19.04
CA ASP A 230 -0.59 -0.03 -17.76
C ASP A 230 -0.67 1.50 -17.62
N ASN A 231 -1.14 2.21 -18.66
CA ASN A 231 -1.28 3.66 -18.66
C ASN A 231 -2.35 4.10 -17.65
N PRO A 232 -2.04 5.04 -16.73
CA PRO A 232 -2.96 5.48 -15.68
C PRO A 232 -4.00 6.49 -16.17
N ILE A 233 -3.74 7.23 -17.25
CA ILE A 233 -4.58 8.35 -17.71
C ILE A 233 -5.50 7.92 -18.85
N ILE A 234 -5.00 7.11 -19.78
CA ILE A 234 -5.72 6.72 -20.99
C ILE A 234 -5.86 5.21 -21.12
N VAL A 235 -6.84 4.80 -21.92
CA VAL A 235 -7.19 3.41 -22.16
C VAL A 235 -7.74 3.25 -23.58
N CYS A 236 -7.42 2.12 -24.20
CA CYS A 236 -7.90 1.77 -25.53
C CYS A 236 -9.19 0.95 -25.40
N GLU A 237 -10.20 1.25 -26.22
CA GLU A 237 -11.52 0.58 -26.20
C GLU A 237 -11.39 -0.94 -26.35
N SER A 238 -10.55 -1.41 -27.28
CA SER A 238 -10.29 -2.84 -27.50
C SER A 238 -9.53 -3.54 -26.37
N LEU A 239 -9.01 -2.80 -25.39
CA LEU A 239 -8.33 -3.34 -24.21
C LEU A 239 -9.19 -3.29 -22.94
N LEU A 240 -10.43 -2.78 -23.04
CA LEU A 240 -11.37 -2.81 -21.93
C LEU A 240 -11.74 -4.25 -21.60
N LYS A 241 -11.91 -4.52 -20.31
CA LYS A 241 -12.41 -5.82 -19.89
C LYS A 241 -13.92 -5.90 -20.15
N PRO A 242 -14.50 -7.11 -20.25
CA PRO A 242 -15.94 -7.27 -20.49
C PRO A 242 -16.85 -6.59 -19.45
N TYR A 243 -16.33 -6.36 -18.24
CA TYR A 243 -17.03 -5.68 -17.14
C TYR A 243 -16.67 -4.19 -17.02
N GLU A 244 -16.00 -3.61 -18.00
CA GLU A 244 -15.65 -2.20 -18.05
C GLU A 244 -16.39 -1.56 -19.23
N MET A 245 -16.85 -0.33 -19.06
CA MET A 245 -17.49 0.44 -20.13
C MET A 245 -17.00 1.88 -20.12
N ILE A 246 -17.16 2.61 -21.23
CA ILE A 246 -16.88 4.04 -21.30
C ILE A 246 -18.17 4.82 -21.05
N PHE A 247 -18.17 5.68 -20.04
CA PHE A 247 -19.28 6.59 -19.72
C PHE A 247 -18.80 7.85 -18.98
N PRO A 248 -19.25 9.05 -19.39
CA PRO A 248 -20.02 9.33 -20.60
C PRO A 248 -19.17 9.04 -21.86
N ARG A 249 -19.83 8.69 -22.97
CA ARG A 249 -19.16 8.49 -24.26
C ARG A 249 -18.85 9.85 -24.88
N ARG A 250 -17.73 10.44 -24.46
CA ARG A 250 -17.16 11.67 -25.02
C ARG A 250 -16.33 11.35 -26.26
N ASP A 251 -15.94 12.39 -26.99
CA ASP A 251 -15.04 12.24 -28.15
C ASP A 251 -13.74 11.54 -27.75
N PRO A 252 -13.25 10.60 -28.58
CA PRO A 252 -12.00 9.91 -28.33
C PRO A 252 -10.82 10.89 -28.42
N ILE A 253 -9.78 10.63 -27.63
CA ILE A 253 -8.53 11.41 -27.63
C ILE A 253 -7.73 11.15 -28.91
N GLY A 254 -7.93 9.98 -29.51
CA GLY A 254 -7.26 9.56 -30.73
C GLY A 254 -7.46 8.07 -30.96
N THR A 255 -6.56 7.48 -31.76
CA THR A 255 -6.63 6.06 -32.12
C THR A 255 -5.33 5.34 -31.78
N PHE A 256 -5.44 4.06 -31.44
CA PHE A 256 -4.33 3.15 -31.20
C PHE A 256 -4.60 1.85 -31.94
N LYS A 257 -3.81 1.57 -32.99
CA LYS A 257 -3.97 0.39 -33.87
C LYS A 257 -5.41 0.23 -34.39
N GLY A 258 -6.02 1.34 -34.82
CA GLY A 258 -7.40 1.38 -35.34
C GLY A 258 -8.50 1.38 -34.28
N SER A 259 -8.18 1.17 -32.99
CA SER A 259 -9.16 1.26 -31.90
C SER A 259 -9.17 2.66 -31.27
N LEU A 260 -10.32 3.11 -30.79
CA LEU A 260 -10.46 4.43 -30.14
C LEU A 260 -9.79 4.44 -28.75
N VAL A 261 -9.22 5.59 -28.39
CA VAL A 261 -8.56 5.82 -27.09
C VAL A 261 -9.36 6.86 -26.29
N PHE A 262 -9.61 6.56 -25.02
CA PHE A 262 -10.38 7.40 -24.12
C PHE A 262 -9.61 7.66 -22.82
N TYR A 263 -10.06 8.64 -22.03
CA TYR A 263 -9.55 8.84 -20.68
C TYR A 263 -10.06 7.74 -19.76
N ARG A 264 -9.16 7.19 -18.93
CA ARG A 264 -9.46 6.14 -17.95
C ARG A 264 -10.47 6.61 -16.88
N GLN A 265 -10.55 7.91 -16.60
CA GLN A 265 -11.59 8.48 -15.72
C GLN A 265 -13.03 8.24 -16.25
N ASN A 266 -13.18 8.08 -17.56
CA ASN A 266 -14.45 7.75 -18.21
C ASN A 266 -14.72 6.24 -18.21
N VAL A 267 -13.76 5.40 -17.80
CA VAL A 267 -14.02 3.97 -17.68
C VAL A 267 -14.73 3.69 -16.38
N LYS A 268 -15.91 3.10 -16.49
CA LYS A 268 -16.75 2.69 -15.37
C LYS A 268 -16.72 1.18 -15.26
N VAL A 269 -16.45 0.70 -14.04
CA VAL A 269 -16.43 -0.73 -13.73
C VAL A 269 -17.84 -1.16 -13.40
N LEU A 270 -18.40 -2.02 -14.25
CA LEU A 270 -19.69 -2.64 -14.05
C LEU A 270 -19.62 -3.74 -12.99
N LYS A 271 -20.72 -3.92 -12.27
CA LYS A 271 -20.82 -4.86 -11.16
C LYS A 271 -21.95 -5.86 -11.41
N SER A 272 -21.73 -7.12 -11.08
CA SER A 272 -22.83 -8.08 -11.02
C SER A 272 -23.74 -7.79 -9.83
N GLU A 273 -24.95 -8.34 -9.85
CA GLU A 273 -25.90 -8.22 -8.73
C GLU A 273 -25.30 -8.66 -7.39
N ARG A 274 -24.58 -9.80 -7.38
CA ARG A 274 -23.87 -10.28 -6.19
C ARG A 274 -22.78 -9.33 -5.70
N GLN A 275 -22.11 -8.61 -6.61
CA GLN A 275 -21.11 -7.61 -6.25
C GLN A 275 -21.77 -6.34 -5.70
N LEU A 276 -22.87 -5.89 -6.30
CA LEU A 276 -23.68 -4.79 -5.77
C LEU A 276 -24.21 -5.11 -4.37
N GLU A 277 -24.72 -6.34 -4.16
CA GLU A 277 -25.19 -6.79 -2.85
C GLU A 277 -24.09 -6.66 -1.79
N ARG A 278 -22.86 -7.09 -2.10
CA ARG A 278 -21.70 -6.90 -1.20
C ARG A 278 -21.37 -5.44 -0.92
N MET A 279 -21.71 -4.54 -1.84
CA MET A 279 -21.57 -3.09 -1.68
C MET A 279 -22.79 -2.45 -0.99
N GLY A 280 -23.79 -3.25 -0.58
CA GLY A 280 -25.01 -2.77 0.04
C GLY A 280 -25.95 -2.06 -0.94
N LYS A 281 -25.88 -2.43 -2.22
CA LYS A 281 -26.71 -1.90 -3.30
C LYS A 281 -27.48 -3.03 -3.97
N VAL A 282 -28.61 -2.70 -4.59
CA VAL A 282 -29.38 -3.58 -5.47
C VAL A 282 -29.51 -2.95 -6.85
N PRO A 283 -29.65 -3.76 -7.92
CA PRO A 283 -29.97 -3.25 -9.23
C PRO A 283 -31.21 -2.34 -9.21
N ASP A 284 -31.13 -1.22 -9.92
CA ASP A 284 -32.24 -0.31 -10.13
C ASP A 284 -32.32 0.04 -11.62
N GLY A 285 -33.18 -0.69 -12.34
CA GLY A 285 -33.35 -0.55 -13.78
C GLY A 285 -32.65 -1.60 -14.64
N LYS A 286 -32.41 -1.27 -15.91
CA LYS A 286 -31.88 -2.20 -16.91
C LYS A 286 -30.36 -2.41 -16.74
N PRO A 287 -29.85 -3.64 -16.98
CA PRO A 287 -28.41 -3.90 -16.96
C PRO A 287 -27.71 -3.08 -18.05
N SER A 288 -26.51 -2.59 -17.73
CA SER A 288 -25.68 -1.83 -18.67
C SER A 288 -24.97 -2.74 -19.67
N ALA A 289 -24.70 -3.99 -19.29
CA ALA A 289 -24.15 -5.02 -20.17
C ALA A 289 -24.56 -6.42 -19.72
N ILE A 290 -24.49 -7.39 -20.64
CA ILE A 290 -24.68 -8.82 -20.36
C ILE A 290 -23.45 -9.57 -20.88
N VAL A 291 -22.74 -10.26 -19.99
CA VAL A 291 -21.51 -11.00 -20.34
C VAL A 291 -21.65 -12.43 -19.84
N LYS A 292 -21.63 -13.41 -20.74
CA LYS A 292 -21.80 -14.84 -20.40
C LYS A 292 -23.04 -15.09 -19.53
N ASN A 293 -24.18 -14.51 -19.92
CA ASN A 293 -25.45 -14.55 -19.18
C ASN A 293 -25.46 -13.87 -17.80
N ILE A 294 -24.37 -13.19 -17.41
CA ILE A 294 -24.30 -12.39 -16.18
C ILE A 294 -24.69 -10.95 -16.51
N LYS A 295 -25.74 -10.46 -15.86
CA LYS A 295 -26.18 -9.07 -15.91
C LYS A 295 -25.21 -8.20 -15.11
N LEU A 296 -24.71 -7.14 -15.74
CA LEU A 296 -23.78 -6.18 -15.15
C LEU A 296 -24.42 -4.79 -15.13
N TYR A 297 -24.25 -4.10 -14.01
CA TYR A 297 -24.89 -2.83 -13.71
C TYR A 297 -23.82 -1.78 -13.43
N ALA A 298 -24.03 -0.59 -13.97
CA ALA A 298 -23.28 0.59 -13.57
C ALA A 298 -23.75 1.10 -12.20
N GLU A 299 -22.94 1.95 -11.58
CA GLU A 299 -23.24 2.48 -10.24
C GLU A 299 -24.54 3.30 -10.20
N TRP A 300 -24.84 4.06 -11.25
CA TRP A 300 -26.09 4.83 -11.35
C TRP A 300 -27.32 3.97 -11.70
N ASN A 301 -27.13 2.70 -12.08
CA ASN A 301 -28.21 1.71 -12.25
C ASN A 301 -28.35 0.84 -10.98
N SER A 302 -28.05 1.41 -9.82
CA SER A 302 -28.15 0.74 -8.54
C SER A 302 -28.62 1.70 -7.46
N LYS A 303 -29.38 1.18 -6.51
CA LYS A 303 -29.85 1.92 -5.33
C LYS A 303 -29.38 1.24 -4.06
N ASP A 304 -29.30 2.00 -2.98
CA ASP A 304 -28.93 1.45 -1.69
C ASP A 304 -29.99 0.45 -1.21
N ILE A 305 -29.52 -0.64 -0.60
CA ILE A 305 -30.39 -1.61 0.04
C ILE A 305 -31.02 -0.93 1.26
N GLU A 306 -32.34 -0.96 1.33
CA GLU A 306 -33.08 -0.55 2.52
C GLU A 306 -33.74 -1.77 3.15
N VAL A 307 -33.21 -2.20 4.29
CA VAL A 307 -33.86 -3.23 5.11
C VAL A 307 -34.72 -2.51 6.15
N THR A 308 -36.04 -2.70 6.09
CA THR A 308 -36.99 -2.04 6.99
C THR A 308 -36.98 -2.68 8.37
N GLU A 309 -37.08 -4.01 8.42
CA GLU A 309 -37.31 -4.78 9.66
C GLU A 309 -36.43 -6.04 9.76
N LEU A 310 -36.39 -6.62 10.96
CA LEU A 310 -35.79 -7.94 11.19
C LEU A 310 -36.64 -9.01 10.50
N SER A 311 -36.00 -9.85 9.68
CA SER A 311 -36.66 -10.97 8.99
C SER A 311 -37.33 -11.91 10.00
N LYS A 312 -38.65 -12.09 9.93
CA LYS A 312 -39.37 -13.01 10.85
C LYS A 312 -39.03 -14.48 10.57
N ASP A 313 -38.85 -14.85 9.30
CA ASP A 313 -38.82 -16.26 8.88
C ASP A 313 -37.45 -16.95 8.91
N LYS A 314 -36.36 -16.18 9.06
CA LYS A 314 -34.98 -16.71 8.98
C LYS A 314 -34.23 -16.37 10.25
N ASN A 315 -33.52 -17.33 10.84
CA ASN A 315 -32.68 -17.12 12.02
C ASN A 315 -31.43 -16.29 11.71
N THR A 316 -30.98 -16.30 10.46
CA THR A 316 -29.79 -15.59 9.98
C THR A 316 -30.14 -14.53 8.95
N MET A 317 -29.48 -13.37 9.01
CA MET A 317 -29.56 -12.29 8.02
C MET A 317 -28.18 -11.99 7.44
N LYS A 318 -28.12 -11.57 6.17
CA LYS A 318 -26.85 -11.19 5.54
C LYS A 318 -26.35 -9.85 6.10
N PHE A 319 -25.05 -9.76 6.36
CA PHE A 319 -24.37 -8.52 6.73
C PHE A 319 -23.06 -8.39 5.93
N LEU A 320 -23.17 -7.91 4.70
CA LEU A 320 -22.02 -7.70 3.80
C LEU A 320 -21.60 -6.22 3.74
N HIS A 321 -22.49 -5.31 4.18
CA HIS A 321 -22.36 -3.86 4.14
C HIS A 321 -23.30 -3.23 5.17
N LYS A 322 -23.00 -2.01 5.62
CA LYS A 322 -23.82 -1.25 6.60
C LYS A 322 -25.29 -1.07 6.18
N ASN A 323 -25.58 -1.02 4.88
CA ASN A 323 -26.94 -0.88 4.36
C ASN A 323 -27.81 -2.14 4.59
N HIS A 324 -27.22 -3.28 4.97
CA HIS A 324 -27.99 -4.45 5.36
C HIS A 324 -28.54 -4.39 6.79
N ILE A 325 -28.11 -3.40 7.59
CA ILE A 325 -28.63 -3.22 8.95
C ILE A 325 -30.07 -2.72 8.83
N PRO A 326 -31.06 -3.41 9.43
CA PRO A 326 -32.44 -2.91 9.42
C PRO A 326 -32.54 -1.53 10.08
N LYS A 327 -33.40 -0.63 9.56
CA LYS A 327 -33.49 0.79 10.00
C LYS A 327 -33.59 0.95 11.53
N ASN A 328 -34.36 0.09 12.18
CA ASN A 328 -34.60 0.11 13.63
C ASN A 328 -33.69 -0.81 14.43
N CYS A 329 -32.61 -1.30 13.83
CA CYS A 329 -31.68 -2.22 14.46
C CYS A 329 -30.28 -1.63 14.59
N PHE A 330 -29.50 -2.22 15.49
CA PHE A 330 -28.06 -2.05 15.55
C PHE A 330 -27.38 -3.41 15.36
N TYR A 331 -26.12 -3.35 14.93
CA TYR A 331 -25.28 -4.52 14.72
C TYR A 331 -24.27 -4.65 15.87
N SER A 332 -24.18 -5.85 16.45
CA SER A 332 -23.17 -6.17 17.46
C SER A 332 -22.19 -7.21 16.91
N LYS A 333 -20.95 -6.79 16.59
CA LYS A 333 -19.88 -7.64 16.07
C LYS A 333 -19.20 -8.45 17.17
N ASN A 334 -19.90 -9.40 17.76
CA ASN A 334 -19.29 -10.35 18.71
C ASN A 334 -20.08 -11.66 18.78
N ARG A 335 -19.38 -12.79 18.88
CA ARG A 335 -20.00 -14.12 19.04
C ARG A 335 -20.76 -14.25 20.36
N LEU A 336 -20.33 -13.55 21.41
CA LEU A 336 -20.99 -13.55 22.72
C LEU A 336 -22.34 -12.84 22.70
N SER A 337 -22.59 -11.98 21.71
CA SER A 337 -23.84 -11.22 21.59
C SER A 337 -25.05 -12.14 21.48
N VAL A 338 -24.90 -13.31 20.84
CA VAL A 338 -25.92 -14.36 20.78
C VAL A 338 -26.32 -14.82 22.18
N ASN A 339 -25.35 -15.08 23.05
CA ASN A 339 -25.60 -15.54 24.42
C ASN A 339 -26.30 -14.47 25.26
N VAL A 340 -25.94 -13.20 25.07
CA VAL A 340 -26.62 -12.09 25.75
C VAL A 340 -28.07 -12.00 25.30
N CYS A 341 -28.34 -12.08 23.99
CA CYS A 341 -29.70 -12.03 23.48
C CYS A 341 -30.55 -13.19 24.01
N LYS A 342 -30.00 -14.41 24.02
CA LYS A 342 -30.68 -15.59 24.58
C LYS A 342 -31.01 -15.43 26.06
N LYS A 343 -30.07 -14.91 26.87
CA LYS A 343 -30.27 -14.72 28.32
C LYS A 343 -31.29 -13.62 28.66
N LEU A 344 -31.38 -12.61 27.81
CA LEU A 344 -32.32 -11.50 27.96
C LEU A 344 -33.63 -11.73 27.20
N GLU A 345 -33.81 -12.90 26.57
CA GLU A 345 -34.96 -13.25 25.73
C GLU A 345 -35.27 -12.19 24.65
N LEU A 346 -34.22 -11.55 24.12
CA LEU A 346 -34.35 -10.53 23.08
C LEU A 346 -34.59 -11.17 21.72
N GLN A 347 -35.44 -10.57 20.89
CA GLN A 347 -35.51 -10.92 19.49
C GLN A 347 -34.25 -10.45 18.76
N TYR A 348 -33.54 -11.39 18.12
CA TYR A 348 -32.32 -11.10 17.38
C TYR A 348 -32.21 -11.95 16.11
N ARG A 349 -31.30 -11.57 15.22
CA ARG A 349 -30.89 -12.38 14.06
C ARG A 349 -29.39 -12.49 13.98
N GLU A 350 -28.89 -13.69 13.79
CA GLU A 350 -27.45 -13.90 13.60
C GLU A 350 -27.02 -13.36 12.24
N THR A 351 -25.83 -12.81 12.15
CA THR A 351 -25.35 -12.13 10.94
C THR A 351 -24.37 -12.99 10.15
N PHE A 352 -24.74 -13.30 8.91
CA PHE A 352 -23.91 -13.96 7.92
C PHE A 352 -23.02 -12.94 7.21
N ILE A 353 -21.70 -13.04 7.38
CA ILE A 353 -20.73 -12.08 6.81
C ILE A 353 -20.12 -12.60 5.50
N GLY A 354 -20.10 -13.91 5.29
CA GLY A 354 -19.50 -14.50 4.09
C GLY A 354 -19.18 -15.97 4.26
N TYR A 355 -18.26 -16.46 3.44
CA TYR A 355 -17.77 -17.83 3.51
C TYR A 355 -16.27 -17.82 3.77
N ASN A 356 -15.79 -18.74 4.61
CA ASN A 356 -14.39 -19.15 4.64
C ASN A 356 -14.26 -20.53 3.98
N TYR A 357 -13.07 -21.15 4.04
CA TYR A 357 -12.86 -22.50 3.51
C TYR A 357 -13.67 -23.58 4.23
N THR A 358 -14.06 -23.35 5.49
CA THR A 358 -14.76 -24.34 6.31
C THR A 358 -16.29 -24.21 6.30
N GLY A 359 -16.82 -23.09 5.78
CA GLY A 359 -18.26 -22.87 5.69
C GLY A 359 -18.70 -21.41 5.85
N PRO A 360 -19.97 -21.16 6.20
CA PRO A 360 -20.49 -19.82 6.42
C PRO A 360 -19.90 -19.18 7.67
N ILE A 361 -19.47 -17.93 7.56
CA ILE A 361 -19.02 -17.12 8.68
C ILE A 361 -20.25 -16.42 9.27
N ILE A 362 -20.70 -16.94 10.40
CA ILE A 362 -21.72 -16.30 11.24
C ILE A 362 -21.00 -15.58 12.38
N GLU A 363 -21.12 -14.27 12.40
CA GLU A 363 -20.47 -13.45 13.43
C GLU A 363 -21.32 -12.23 13.72
N GLY A 364 -21.75 -12.13 14.98
CA GLY A 364 -22.55 -11.02 15.47
C GLY A 364 -24.06 -11.24 15.33
N VAL A 365 -24.81 -10.20 15.69
CA VAL A 365 -26.28 -10.20 15.68
C VAL A 365 -26.83 -8.83 15.31
N PHE A 366 -28.01 -8.81 14.69
CA PHE A 366 -28.89 -7.65 14.62
C PHE A 366 -29.93 -7.69 15.74
N ILE A 367 -30.11 -6.55 16.41
CA ILE A 367 -31.02 -6.38 17.54
C ILE A 367 -31.73 -5.04 17.37
N GLU A 368 -32.99 -4.93 17.77
CA GLU A 368 -33.71 -3.66 17.76
C GLU A 368 -33.06 -2.63 18.68
N LYS A 369 -33.00 -1.37 18.23
CA LYS A 369 -32.40 -0.23 18.95
C LYS A 369 -33.04 0.03 20.30
N LYS A 370 -34.31 -0.34 20.50
CA LYS A 370 -34.98 -0.20 21.81
C LYS A 370 -34.31 -1.02 22.92
N TYR A 371 -33.56 -2.07 22.55
CA TYR A 371 -32.82 -2.92 23.49
C TYR A 371 -31.33 -2.55 23.61
N LEU A 372 -30.88 -1.46 23.00
CA LEU A 372 -29.47 -1.07 22.95
C LEU A 372 -28.84 -1.00 24.35
N ILE A 373 -29.46 -0.26 25.27
CA ILE A 373 -28.97 -0.03 26.62
C ILE A 373 -28.91 -1.34 27.44
N PRO A 374 -30.02 -2.09 27.63
CA PRO A 374 -29.98 -3.33 28.42
C PRO A 374 -29.03 -4.37 27.81
N PHE A 375 -28.95 -4.44 26.48
CA PHE A 375 -28.01 -5.31 25.79
C PHE A 375 -26.57 -4.97 26.14
N TYR A 376 -26.15 -3.70 26.03
CA TYR A 376 -24.75 -3.31 26.30
C TYR A 376 -24.33 -3.54 27.75
N ILE A 377 -25.22 -3.25 28.71
CA ILE A 377 -24.95 -3.50 30.13
C ILE A 377 -24.72 -5.01 30.36
N ALA A 378 -25.63 -5.86 29.87
CA ALA A 378 -25.50 -7.30 30.01
C ALA A 378 -24.27 -7.85 29.25
N PHE A 379 -23.96 -7.27 28.09
CA PHE A 379 -22.82 -7.65 27.27
C PHE A 379 -21.49 -7.35 27.95
N GLU A 380 -21.29 -6.15 28.50
CA GLU A 380 -20.07 -5.81 29.23
C GLU A 380 -19.93 -6.64 30.51
N ASN A 381 -21.04 -6.90 31.23
CA ASN A 381 -21.03 -7.80 32.38
C ASN A 381 -20.63 -9.24 32.00
N LEU A 382 -21.18 -9.78 30.90
CA LEU A 382 -20.82 -11.11 30.42
C LEU A 382 -19.36 -11.19 29.99
N LYS A 383 -18.88 -10.17 29.28
CA LYS A 383 -17.48 -10.07 28.83
C LYS A 383 -16.53 -10.00 30.02
N PHE A 384 -16.85 -9.19 31.03
CA PHE A 384 -16.10 -9.12 32.29
C PHE A 384 -16.04 -10.50 32.98
N PHE A 385 -17.17 -11.19 33.09
CA PHE A 385 -17.24 -12.50 33.73
C PHE A 385 -16.43 -13.57 32.97
N ILE A 386 -16.53 -13.60 31.64
CA ILE A 386 -15.74 -14.51 30.80
C ILE A 386 -14.24 -14.23 30.97
N ASN A 387 -13.84 -12.95 30.98
CA ASN A 387 -12.44 -12.57 31.22
C ASN A 387 -11.96 -13.02 32.61
N LYS A 388 -12.78 -12.88 33.64
CA LYS A 388 -12.45 -13.39 34.99
C LYS A 388 -12.28 -14.91 35.00
N ILE A 389 -13.16 -15.65 34.33
CA ILE A 389 -13.06 -17.11 34.22
C ILE A 389 -11.80 -17.53 33.45
N THR A 390 -11.49 -16.88 32.33
CA THR A 390 -10.30 -17.22 31.53
C THR A 390 -9.03 -16.95 32.31
N LEU A 391 -8.96 -15.84 33.06
CA LEU A 391 -7.86 -15.56 33.98
C LEU A 391 -7.71 -16.65 35.04
N ILE A 392 -8.79 -17.05 35.71
CA ILE A 392 -8.76 -18.12 36.72
C ILE A 392 -8.29 -19.45 36.10
N LYS A 393 -8.80 -19.81 34.91
CA LYS A 393 -8.38 -21.03 34.19
C LYS A 393 -6.89 -20.98 33.83
N ASN A 394 -6.40 -19.84 33.36
CA ASN A 394 -4.99 -19.65 33.03
C ASN A 394 -4.10 -19.72 34.27
N SER A 395 -4.50 -19.09 35.37
CA SER A 395 -3.79 -19.19 36.65
C SER A 395 -3.74 -20.63 37.16
N LYS A 396 -4.84 -21.38 37.08
CA LYS A 396 -4.88 -22.82 37.42
C LYS A 396 -3.95 -23.65 36.53
N ARG A 397 -3.88 -23.36 35.22
CA ARG A 397 -2.94 -24.03 34.29
C ARG A 397 -1.49 -23.73 34.65
N LYS A 398 -1.15 -22.45 34.89
CA LYS A 398 0.19 -22.02 35.32
C LYS A 398 0.59 -22.69 36.63
N TYR A 399 -0.31 -22.70 37.63
CA TYR A 399 -0.08 -23.37 38.90
C TYR A 399 0.17 -24.88 38.73
N LYS A 400 -0.61 -25.57 37.90
CA LYS A 400 -0.37 -26.99 37.56
C LYS A 400 1.01 -27.22 36.92
N LEU A 401 1.45 -26.32 36.03
CA LEU A 401 2.78 -26.39 35.42
C LEU A 401 3.89 -26.17 36.45
N TRP A 402 3.74 -25.16 37.32
CA TRP A 402 4.66 -24.91 38.43
C TRP A 402 4.77 -26.11 39.38
N ASN A 403 3.65 -26.69 39.80
CA ASN A 403 3.68 -27.89 40.64
C ASN A 403 4.38 -29.08 39.96
N LYS A 404 4.20 -29.25 38.63
CA LYS A 404 4.94 -30.27 37.88
C LYS A 404 6.44 -30.00 37.87
N LEU A 405 6.86 -28.74 37.74
CA LEU A 405 8.26 -28.34 37.79
C LEU A 405 8.86 -28.58 39.18
N ILE A 406 8.17 -28.14 40.24
CA ILE A 406 8.58 -28.36 41.63
C ILE A 406 8.81 -29.85 41.90
N LYS A 407 7.84 -30.71 41.57
CA LYS A 407 7.97 -32.17 41.73
C LYS A 407 9.14 -32.77 40.96
N ARG A 408 9.44 -32.26 39.75
CA ARG A 408 10.60 -32.71 38.96
C ARG A 408 11.92 -32.28 39.60
N THR A 409 11.98 -31.05 40.10
CA THR A 409 13.15 -30.51 40.79
C THR A 409 13.40 -31.25 42.10
N GLU A 410 12.35 -31.52 42.89
CA GLU A 410 12.42 -32.33 44.11
C GLU A 410 13.01 -33.72 43.80
N LYS A 411 12.45 -34.42 42.80
CA LYS A 411 12.97 -35.73 42.35
C LYS A 411 14.44 -35.65 41.90
N TYR A 412 14.83 -34.60 41.18
CA TYR A 412 16.23 -34.41 40.77
C TYR A 412 17.17 -34.19 41.96
N LEU A 413 16.74 -33.39 42.95
CA LEU A 413 17.48 -33.17 44.18
C LEU A 413 17.62 -34.45 45.01
N GLU A 414 16.59 -35.29 45.06
CA GLU A 414 16.64 -36.62 45.70
C GLU A 414 17.67 -37.52 45.02
N ILE A 415 17.65 -37.60 43.68
CA ILE A 415 18.64 -38.38 42.92
C ILE A 415 20.06 -37.87 43.21
N LYS A 416 20.27 -36.55 43.23
CA LYS A 416 21.58 -35.95 43.49
C LYS A 416 22.10 -36.23 44.90
N LYS A 417 21.23 -36.40 45.90
CA LYS A 417 21.63 -36.74 47.28
C LYS A 417 22.06 -38.20 47.45
N ASN A 418 21.63 -39.07 46.55
CA ASN A 418 21.91 -40.51 46.58
C ASN A 418 23.13 -40.90 45.72
N ILE A 419 23.77 -39.92 45.09
CA ILE A 419 25.07 -40.03 44.40
C ILE A 419 26.11 -39.39 45.32
#